data_AF-A0A6G0MBE1-F1
#
_entry.id   AF-A0A6G0MBE1-F1
#
_cell.length_a   1.000
_cell.length_b   1.000
_cell.length_c   1.000
_cell.angle_alpha   90.00
_cell.angle_beta   90.00
_cell.angle_gamma   90.00
#
_symmetry.space_group_name_H-M   'P 1'
#
loop_
_entity.id
_entity.type
_entity.pdbx_description
1 polymer ?
#
loop_
_entity_poly.entity_id
_entity_poly.type
_entity_poly.pdbx_seq_one_letter_code
_entity_poly.pdbx_strand_id
1 'polypeptide(L)'
;MREVGLDLENIVYFRGEMHYLVMTPKRHNLVVRRVVKKNLPNPSDLVRADNINQDAFHLFVDEIVNFVGIPRKTDFARLSIFDFSSLARADKAASIPTSHGKKL
;
A
#
# COMPACT_ATOMS: atom_id res chain seq x y z
N MET A 1 -6.76 -9.24 -16.09
CA MET A 1 -5.83 -8.99 -14.95
C MET A 1 -5.02 -10.22 -14.60
N ARG A 2 -5.62 -11.35 -14.18
CA ARG A 2 -4.86 -12.60 -13.95
C ARG A 2 -4.11 -13.12 -15.18
N GLU A 3 -4.66 -12.92 -16.37
CA GLU A 3 -4.03 -13.29 -17.66
C GLU A 3 -2.71 -12.54 -17.95
N VAL A 4 -2.50 -11.38 -17.34
CA VAL A 4 -1.25 -10.59 -17.40
C VAL A 4 -0.42 -10.73 -16.11
N GLY A 5 -0.76 -11.68 -15.24
CA GLY A 5 -0.07 -11.89 -13.96
C GLY A 5 -0.22 -10.73 -12.97
N LEU A 6 -1.32 -9.98 -13.06
CA LEU A 6 -1.71 -8.92 -12.13
C LEU A 6 -2.94 -9.38 -11.35
N ASP A 7 -2.77 -9.78 -10.09
CA ASP A 7 -3.83 -10.17 -9.16
C ASP A 7 -4.02 -9.07 -8.11
N LEU A 8 -4.96 -8.18 -8.41
CA LEU A 8 -5.38 -7.06 -7.57
C LEU A 8 -6.81 -7.32 -7.08
N GLU A 9 -7.09 -6.96 -5.83
CA GLU A 9 -8.46 -6.96 -5.28
C GLU A 9 -9.22 -5.70 -5.68
N ASN A 10 -8.54 -4.56 -5.68
CA ASN A 10 -9.11 -3.27 -6.05
C ASN A 10 -8.04 -2.35 -6.67
N ILE A 11 -8.50 -1.42 -7.51
CA ILE A 11 -7.71 -0.33 -8.07
C ILE A 11 -8.59 0.91 -8.26
N VAL A 12 -8.11 2.05 -7.80
CA VAL A 12 -8.82 3.33 -7.86
C VAL A 12 -7.88 4.40 -8.39
N TYR A 13 -8.34 5.10 -9.42
CA TYR A 13 -7.60 6.18 -10.07
C TYR A 13 -8.32 7.52 -9.89
N PHE A 14 -7.63 8.49 -9.32
CA PHE A 14 -8.11 9.86 -9.18
C PHE A 14 -7.35 10.78 -10.14
N ARG A 15 -8.10 11.47 -10.99
CA ARG A 15 -7.57 12.46 -11.94
C ARG A 15 -7.81 13.86 -11.41
N GLY A 16 -6.74 14.64 -11.27
CA GLY A 16 -6.76 16.03 -10.84
C GLY A 16 -5.45 16.72 -11.23
N GLU A 17 -5.04 17.73 -10.48
CA GLU A 17 -3.71 18.36 -10.65
C GLU A 17 -2.58 17.35 -10.42
N MET A 18 -2.74 16.52 -9.38
CA MET A 18 -1.92 15.35 -9.13
C MET A 18 -2.75 14.09 -9.39
N HIS A 19 -2.17 13.15 -10.13
CA HIS A 19 -2.79 11.89 -10.45
C HIS A 19 -2.47 10.87 -9.35
N TYR A 20 -3.49 10.27 -8.75
CA TYR A 20 -3.30 9.26 -7.68
C TYR A 20 -3.84 7.91 -8.11
N LEU A 21 -3.05 6.86 -7.84
CA LEU A 21 -3.44 5.47 -8.02
C LEU A 21 -3.33 4.75 -6.68
N VAL A 22 -4.42 4.15 -6.23
CA VAL A 22 -4.46 3.31 -5.03
C VAL A 22 -4.88 1.92 -5.46
N MET A 23 -4.15 0.90 -5.01
CA MET A 23 -4.39 -0.50 -5.39
C MET A 23 -4.19 -1.44 -4.21
N THR A 24 -4.86 -2.58 -4.25
CA THR A 24 -4.77 -3.63 -3.23
C THR A 24 -4.27 -4.92 -3.89
N PRO A 25 -2.95 -5.07 -4.11
CA PRO A 25 -2.38 -6.28 -4.68
C PRO A 25 -2.44 -7.44 -3.70
N LYS A 26 -2.71 -8.65 -4.19
CA LYS A 26 -2.65 -9.83 -3.33
C LYS A 26 -1.20 -10.13 -2.95
N ARG A 27 -1.03 -10.61 -1.72
CA ARG A 27 0.27 -11.04 -1.18
C ARG A 27 1.05 -11.98 -2.10
N HIS A 28 0.39 -13.01 -2.62
CA HIS A 28 1.03 -13.97 -3.53
C HIS A 28 1.59 -13.26 -4.77
N ASN A 29 0.87 -12.27 -5.30
CA ASN A 29 1.31 -11.50 -6.44
C ASN A 29 2.57 -10.68 -6.13
N LEU A 30 2.62 -10.03 -4.97
CA LEU A 30 3.81 -9.29 -4.52
C LEU A 30 5.06 -10.18 -4.43
N VAL A 31 4.88 -11.43 -3.99
CA VAL A 31 5.96 -12.42 -3.88
C VAL A 31 6.41 -12.90 -5.26
N VAL A 32 5.48 -13.32 -6.12
CA VAL A 32 5.81 -13.81 -7.47
C VAL A 32 6.47 -12.73 -8.32
N ARG A 33 6.00 -11.48 -8.21
CA ARG A 33 6.59 -10.32 -8.90
C ARG A 33 7.86 -9.79 -8.23
N ARG A 34 8.31 -10.41 -7.13
CA ARG A 34 9.52 -10.03 -6.37
C ARG A 34 9.52 -8.58 -5.87
N VAL A 35 8.33 -7.98 -5.70
CA VAL A 35 8.16 -6.66 -5.08
C VAL A 35 8.62 -6.71 -3.62
N VAL A 36 8.38 -7.84 -2.95
CA VAL A 36 8.92 -8.16 -1.64
C VAL A 36 10.11 -9.12 -1.77
N LYS A 37 11.17 -8.89 -0.98
CA LYS A 37 12.39 -9.71 -0.99
C LYS A 37 12.15 -11.07 -0.32
N LYS A 38 11.38 -11.09 0.77
CA LYS A 38 11.01 -12.29 1.53
C LYS A 38 9.51 -12.32 1.80
N ASN A 39 8.93 -13.52 1.77
CA ASN A 39 7.53 -13.77 2.10
C ASN A 39 7.33 -13.86 3.64
N LEU A 40 7.49 -12.73 4.34
CA LEU A 40 7.43 -12.66 5.81
C LEU A 40 5.99 -12.81 6.33
N PRO A 41 5.70 -13.68 7.32
CA PRO A 41 4.34 -14.06 7.69
C PRO A 41 3.47 -12.88 8.10
N ASN A 42 4.00 -11.95 8.90
CA ASN A 42 3.28 -10.78 9.35
C ASN A 42 3.12 -9.74 8.21
N PRO A 43 1.90 -9.22 7.95
CA PRO A 43 1.68 -8.22 6.92
C PRO A 43 2.50 -6.93 7.10
N SER A 44 2.65 -6.46 8.35
CA SER A 44 3.45 -5.29 8.70
C SER A 44 4.93 -5.45 8.33
N ASP A 45 5.49 -6.63 8.59
CA ASP A 45 6.87 -6.96 8.22
C ASP A 45 7.03 -7.15 6.72
N LEU A 46 6.01 -7.73 6.06
CA LEU A 46 6.00 -7.97 4.62
C LEU A 46 6.19 -6.67 3.82
N VAL A 47 5.52 -5.59 4.24
CA VAL A 47 5.54 -4.29 3.54
C VAL A 47 6.58 -3.31 4.09
N ARG A 48 7.41 -3.73 5.05
CA ARG A 48 8.45 -2.88 5.63
C ARG A 48 9.48 -2.49 4.57
N ALA A 49 9.95 -1.24 4.62
CA ALA A 49 10.80 -0.66 3.58
C ALA A 49 12.05 -1.48 3.23
N ASP A 50 12.68 -2.13 4.21
CA ASP A 50 13.86 -2.98 4.01
C ASP A 50 13.55 -4.32 3.30
N ASN A 51 12.30 -4.78 3.37
CA ASN A 51 11.80 -5.94 2.65
C ASN A 51 11.26 -5.60 1.25
N ILE A 52 11.18 -4.32 0.86
CA ILE A 52 10.76 -3.92 -0.49
C ILE A 52 11.94 -3.89 -1.45
N ASN A 53 11.77 -4.53 -2.59
CA ASN A 53 12.63 -4.36 -3.77
C ASN A 53 12.07 -3.19 -4.59
N GLN A 54 12.74 -2.04 -4.52
CA GLN A 54 12.25 -0.80 -5.14
C GLN A 54 12.16 -0.92 -6.67
N ASP A 55 13.16 -1.53 -7.33
CA ASP A 55 13.15 -1.65 -8.79
C ASP A 55 11.98 -2.53 -9.26
N ALA A 56 11.78 -3.69 -8.61
CA ALA A 56 10.65 -4.56 -8.90
C ALA A 56 9.31 -3.90 -8.57
N PHE A 57 9.25 -3.08 -7.51
CA PHE A 57 8.06 -2.33 -7.15
C PHE A 57 7.71 -1.27 -8.20
N HIS A 58 8.70 -0.51 -8.68
CA HIS A 58 8.52 0.47 -9.75
C HIS A 58 8.02 -0.18 -11.03
N LEU A 59 8.66 -1.28 -11.48
CA LEU A 59 8.22 -2.03 -12.67
C LEU A 59 6.81 -2.58 -12.51
N PHE A 60 6.48 -3.13 -11.33
CA PHE A 60 5.15 -3.65 -11.05
C PHE A 60 4.06 -2.58 -11.16
N VAL A 61 4.29 -1.39 -10.61
CA VAL A 61 3.33 -0.28 -10.70
C VAL A 61 3.26 0.27 -12.14
N ASP A 62 4.39 0.34 -12.85
CA ASP A 62 4.43 0.77 -14.25
C ASP A 62 3.59 -0.13 -15.16
N GLU A 63 3.72 -1.45 -15.02
CA GLU A 63 2.89 -2.41 -15.75
C GLU A 63 1.40 -2.23 -15.47
N ILE A 64 1.01 -1.96 -14.22
CA ILE A 64 -0.39 -1.73 -13.85
C ILE A 64 -0.91 -0.44 -14.50
N VAL A 65 -0.13 0.64 -14.46
CA VAL A 65 -0.48 1.92 -15.07
C VAL A 65 -0.67 1.79 -16.58
N ASN A 66 0.25 1.08 -17.24
CA ASN A 66 0.19 0.80 -18.67
C ASN A 66 -1.04 -0.08 -19.00
N PHE A 67 -1.31 -1.10 -18.20
CA PHE A 67 -2.47 -1.98 -18.38
C PHE A 67 -3.81 -1.25 -18.23
N VAL A 68 -3.92 -0.33 -17.27
CA VAL A 68 -5.14 0.46 -17.04
C VAL A 68 -5.27 1.60 -18.06
N GLY A 69 -4.21 1.90 -18.82
CA GLY A 69 -4.21 2.95 -19.83
C GLY A 69 -4.22 4.36 -19.22
N ILE A 70 -3.61 4.55 -18.05
CA ILE A 70 -3.51 5.88 -17.43
C ILE A 70 -2.46 6.69 -18.20
N PRO A 71 -2.83 7.81 -18.86
CA PRO A 71 -1.88 8.60 -19.64
C PRO A 71 -0.84 9.24 -18.72
N ARG A 72 0.44 8.92 -18.92
CA ARG A 72 1.57 9.48 -18.17
C ARG A 72 2.37 10.44 -19.04
N LYS A 73 2.68 11.62 -18.49
CA LYS A 73 3.60 12.61 -19.08
C LYS A 73 4.94 12.70 -18.34
N THR A 74 5.00 12.21 -17.10
CA THR A 74 6.15 12.31 -16.19
C THR A 74 6.27 11.04 -15.35
N ASP A 75 7.40 10.86 -14.66
CA ASP A 75 7.62 9.74 -13.75
C ASP A 75 6.80 9.80 -12.46
N PHE A 76 6.77 8.68 -11.74
CA PHE A 76 6.10 8.59 -10.44
C PHE A 76 6.75 9.56 -9.44
N ALA A 77 5.99 10.56 -8.98
CA ALA A 77 6.47 11.47 -7.94
C ALA A 77 6.74 10.74 -6.62
N ARG A 78 5.94 9.71 -6.28
CA ARG A 78 6.12 8.87 -5.10
C ARG A 78 5.44 7.52 -5.28
N LEU A 79 6.11 6.45 -4.84
CA LEU A 79 5.52 5.13 -4.63
C LEU A 79 5.61 4.77 -3.14
N SER A 80 4.58 4.14 -2.61
CA SER A 80 4.53 3.72 -1.21
C SER A 80 3.61 2.51 -1.08
N ILE A 81 3.92 1.63 -0.13
CA ILE A 81 3.15 0.43 0.17
C ILE A 81 2.78 0.44 1.65
N PHE A 82 1.54 0.05 1.96
CA PHE A 82 0.97 0.13 3.30
C PHE A 82 0.26 -1.18 3.66
N ASP A 83 0.23 -1.49 4.95
CA ASP A 83 -0.51 -2.60 5.50
C ASP A 83 -1.95 -2.17 5.81
N PHE A 84 -2.92 -2.76 5.09
CA PHE A 84 -4.36 -2.57 5.29
C PHE A 84 -5.03 -3.75 6.00
N SER A 85 -4.25 -4.67 6.60
CA SER A 85 -4.78 -5.91 7.21
C SER A 85 -5.50 -5.71 8.54
N SER A 86 -5.30 -4.56 9.20
CA SER A 86 -5.89 -4.27 10.52
C SER A 86 -6.74 -3.00 10.51
N LEU A 87 -7.76 -3.01 11.37
CA LEU A 87 -8.54 -1.83 11.72
C LEU A 87 -8.18 -1.46 13.15
N ALA A 88 -7.53 -0.30 13.32
CA ALA A 88 -7.30 0.27 14.63
C ALA A 88 -8.48 1.17 15.01
N ARG A 89 -8.97 1.03 16.24
CA ARG A 89 -10.02 1.88 16.81
C ARG A 89 -9.63 2.27 18.22
N ALA A 90 -9.75 3.55 18.55
CA ALA A 90 -9.59 4.00 19.92
C ALA A 90 -10.80 3.57 20.76
N ASP A 91 -10.54 3.04 21.96
CA ASP A 91 -11.60 2.65 22.90
C ASP A 91 -12.45 3.84 23.34
N LYS A 92 -11.81 5.01 23.46
CA LYS A 92 -12.44 6.28 23.85
C LYS A 92 -11.91 7.41 22.99
N ALA A 93 -12.77 8.38 22.69
CA ALA A 93 -12.37 9.61 22.00
C ALA A 93 -11.48 10.51 22.87
N ALA A 94 -11.65 10.46 24.19
CA ALA A 94 -10.84 11.17 25.17
C ALA A 94 -10.91 10.49 26.55
N SER A 95 -9.91 10.75 27.39
CA SER A 95 -9.92 10.42 28.82
C SER A 95 -9.39 11.61 29.61
N ILE A 96 -9.97 11.86 30.80
CA ILE A 96 -9.46 12.87 31.74
C ILE A 96 -8.72 12.11 32.83
N PRO A 97 -7.37 12.18 32.88
CA PRO A 97 -6.61 11.59 33.97
C PRO A 97 -6.89 12.37 35.27
N THR A 98 -7.21 11.67 36.35
CA THR A 98 -7.38 12.25 37.69
C THR A 98 -6.26 11.78 38.61
N SER A 99 -5.66 12.70 39.37
CA SER A 99 -4.73 12.39 40.46
C SER A 99 -5.33 12.88 41.78
N HIS A 100 -5.36 12.03 42.81
CA HIS A 100 -5.93 12.32 44.13
C HIS A 100 -7.35 12.94 44.10
N GLY A 101 -8.22 12.46 43.22
CA GLY A 101 -9.61 12.92 43.14
C GLY A 101 -9.81 14.32 42.54
N LYS A 102 -8.74 14.99 42.09
CA LYS A 102 -8.81 16.23 41.31
C LYS A 102 -8.49 15.94 39.85
N LYS A 103 -9.22 16.60 38.95
CA LYS A 103 -8.86 16.68 37.53
C LYS A 103 -7.50 17.38 37.44
N LEU A 104 -6.56 16.78 36.73
CA LEU A 104 -5.32 17.44 36.33
C LEU A 104 -5.59 18.48 35.24
#